data_AF-A0A1H9IF09-F1
#
_entry.id   AF-A0A1H9IF09-F1
#
_cell.length_a   1.000
_cell.length_b   1.000
_cell.length_c   1.000
_cell.angle_alpha   90.00
_cell.angle_beta   90.00
_cell.angle_gamma   90.00
#
_symmetry.space_group_name_H-M   'P 1'
#
loop_
_entity.id
_entity.type
_entity.pdbx_description
1 polymer ?
#
loop_
_entity_poly.entity_id
_entity_poly.type
_entity_poly.pdbx_seq_one_letter_code
_entity_poly.pdbx_strand_id
1 'polypeptide(L)'
;MPDLPRVVTDAPDADDLSVHGQRQHHRHRRSRALGARRLPAVLTTGALAVALSAGLLVASAQADDLTDRRSELKQQISRTKADLGESSAALSNAGVRLDEAQSRLAVAQDQLAAAESQLAAARSEDARLAKKLKQAQTDLAKAKAAVLDCQEQLDAKKQMVGVIVRSAYQQQTNLMPIAVLTSPSTGDLATRMQWATTMFDTTQSKIDDLLALEAQLKAKQADLAKAEAKVASDRKEAADSLARTRDLEARARAASASVAGEVAARQAAQQVAAKDVAQDKAQYAQLTAERSSVEHRIAVRIAKEKAAARAAEKAAAARRAAQQERAAKEAARQAKAAKSAKRSSSASRSTRSSAPRVSAPPRPSSSASTSSSGAHHGFIYPVSAPITSPYGMRFHPVLHVWKLHDGTDFGAGCGTAIHAAYSGTVSEKYYNAGYGNRLMIDHGRVDGKYVTTGYNHAIRYVVSVGQHVRQGQVIGYVGTTGYSTGCHLHLMVWLNGGMVNPMSWY
;
A
#
# COMPACT_ATOMS: atom_id res chain seq x y z
N MET A 1 -44.12 12.25 -29.75
CA MET A 1 -44.24 12.93 -31.05
C MET A 1 -45.09 14.16 -30.84
N PRO A 2 -44.71 15.38 -31.27
CA PRO A 2 -43.45 15.87 -31.88
C PRO A 2 -42.76 16.90 -30.92
N ASP A 3 -41.64 17.59 -31.16
CA ASP A 3 -40.61 17.66 -32.20
C ASP A 3 -39.37 18.34 -31.56
N LEU A 4 -38.17 17.87 -31.90
CA LEU A 4 -36.87 18.45 -31.55
C LEU A 4 -36.26 19.10 -32.80
N PRO A 5 -35.54 20.25 -32.71
CA PRO A 5 -34.71 20.70 -33.81
C PRO A 5 -33.27 20.19 -33.71
N ARG A 6 -32.79 19.68 -34.84
CA ARG A 6 -31.42 19.30 -35.18
C ARG A 6 -30.50 20.53 -35.25
N VAL A 7 -29.24 20.34 -34.86
CA VAL A 7 -28.12 21.22 -35.26
C VAL A 7 -27.15 20.39 -36.09
N VAL A 8 -26.88 20.89 -37.30
CA VAL A 8 -25.95 20.35 -38.30
C VAL A 8 -24.66 21.17 -38.26
N THR A 9 -23.60 20.51 -38.70
CA THR A 9 -22.18 20.82 -38.85
C THR A 9 -21.85 22.18 -39.49
N ASP A 10 -20.66 22.71 -39.20
CA ASP A 10 -19.62 22.95 -40.22
C ASP A 10 -18.28 23.38 -39.61
N ALA A 11 -17.20 22.87 -40.22
CA ALA A 11 -15.81 23.24 -40.02
C ALA A 11 -15.32 24.07 -41.23
N PRO A 12 -14.27 24.88 -41.10
CA PRO A 12 -13.49 25.30 -42.26
C PRO A 12 -11.98 24.93 -42.19
N ASP A 13 -11.49 24.57 -43.38
CA ASP A 13 -10.09 24.44 -43.85
C ASP A 13 -9.30 25.77 -43.70
N ALA A 14 -8.04 25.78 -43.25
CA ALA A 14 -6.75 25.59 -43.95
C ALA A 14 -6.25 26.78 -44.80
N ASP A 15 -5.10 27.34 -44.38
CA ASP A 15 -4.03 27.94 -45.21
C ASP A 15 -2.81 28.18 -44.27
N ASP A 16 -1.72 27.42 -44.43
CA ASP A 16 -0.51 27.72 -45.21
C ASP A 16 0.57 28.44 -44.39
N LEU A 17 1.71 27.76 -44.19
CA LEU A 17 3.06 28.32 -44.31
C LEU A 17 4.11 27.20 -44.14
N SER A 18 4.67 26.85 -45.30
CA SER A 18 5.89 26.09 -45.59
C SER A 18 7.11 26.42 -44.71
N VAL A 19 7.94 25.41 -44.36
CA VAL A 19 9.42 25.39 -44.57
C VAL A 19 9.95 23.94 -44.52
N HIS A 20 10.86 23.65 -45.45
CA HIS A 20 11.54 22.41 -45.82
C HIS A 20 12.40 21.70 -44.74
N GLY A 21 12.53 20.37 -44.90
CA GLY A 21 13.60 19.57 -44.28
C GLY A 21 13.64 18.10 -44.75
N GLN A 22 14.08 17.86 -45.99
CA GLN A 22 14.37 16.52 -46.53
C GLN A 22 15.55 15.84 -45.81
N ARG A 23 15.49 14.51 -45.59
CA ARG A 23 16.56 13.56 -45.96
C ARG A 23 16.07 12.11 -45.98
N GLN A 24 16.53 11.41 -47.00
CA GLN A 24 15.96 10.20 -47.60
C GLN A 24 16.46 8.89 -46.97
N HIS A 25 15.59 7.88 -47.00
CA HIS A 25 15.92 6.47 -46.84
C HIS A 25 16.37 5.87 -48.17
N HIS A 26 17.50 5.14 -48.19
CA HIS A 26 17.82 4.21 -49.26
C HIS A 26 17.93 2.77 -48.73
N ARG A 27 17.02 1.92 -49.20
CA ARG A 27 17.14 0.45 -49.18
C ARG A 27 17.93 0.00 -50.41
N HIS A 28 18.85 -0.94 -50.23
CA HIS A 28 19.26 -1.83 -51.31
C HIS A 28 19.34 -3.28 -50.84
N ARG A 29 18.45 -4.11 -51.41
CA ARG A 29 18.65 -5.55 -51.61
C ARG A 29 19.49 -5.74 -52.87
N ARG A 30 20.39 -6.73 -52.88
CA ARG A 30 20.68 -7.58 -54.06
C ARG A 30 21.37 -8.89 -53.63
N SER A 31 21.11 -9.91 -54.44
CA SER A 31 21.25 -11.35 -54.18
C SER A 31 22.35 -11.97 -55.06
N ARG A 32 22.67 -13.26 -54.79
CA ARG A 32 23.38 -14.27 -55.65
C ARG A 32 24.91 -14.12 -55.74
N ALA A 33 25.74 -15.17 -55.90
CA ALA A 33 25.61 -16.63 -55.84
C ALA A 33 27.04 -17.26 -55.89
N LEU A 34 27.14 -18.52 -55.41
CA LEU A 34 27.95 -19.66 -55.87
C LEU A 34 29.43 -19.48 -56.28
N GLY A 35 30.29 -20.29 -55.64
CA GLY A 35 31.63 -20.62 -56.14
C GLY A 35 32.28 -21.76 -55.36
N ALA A 36 32.10 -23.00 -55.82
CA ALA A 36 32.79 -24.19 -55.32
C ALA A 36 34.21 -24.30 -55.92
N ARG A 37 35.20 -24.74 -55.12
CA ARG A 37 36.45 -25.29 -55.66
C ARG A 37 37.10 -26.29 -54.69
N ARG A 38 37.58 -27.39 -55.26
CA ARG A 38 38.18 -28.59 -54.63
C ARG A 38 39.70 -28.43 -54.41
N LEU A 39 40.18 -28.94 -53.26
CA LEU A 39 41.37 -29.78 -52.92
C LEU A 39 42.68 -29.70 -53.76
N PRO A 40 43.88 -29.87 -53.14
CA PRO A 40 44.37 -31.21 -52.75
C PRO A 40 45.14 -31.33 -51.41
N ALA A 41 45.35 -32.60 -51.03
CA ALA A 41 45.90 -33.13 -49.79
C ALA A 41 47.43 -33.18 -49.74
N VAL A 42 48.01 -33.18 -48.53
CA VAL A 42 49.32 -33.76 -48.20
C VAL A 42 49.25 -34.42 -46.82
N LEU A 43 49.82 -35.62 -46.73
CA LEU A 43 49.91 -36.54 -45.60
C LEU A 43 50.70 -35.99 -44.40
N THR A 44 50.41 -36.48 -43.18
CA THR A 44 51.36 -37.28 -42.37
C THR A 44 50.77 -37.73 -41.02
N THR A 45 50.76 -39.06 -40.84
CA THR A 45 51.08 -39.82 -39.61
C THR A 45 50.82 -39.24 -38.23
N GLY A 46 49.99 -39.95 -37.46
CA GLY A 46 50.13 -40.03 -36.00
C GLY A 46 48.82 -39.87 -35.22
N ALA A 47 48.41 -40.93 -34.53
CA ALA A 47 47.65 -40.96 -33.27
C ALA A 47 46.54 -42.02 -33.26
N LEU A 48 46.96 -43.27 -33.38
CA LEU A 48 46.19 -44.42 -32.93
C LEU A 48 46.28 -44.53 -31.39
N ALA A 49 45.72 -43.58 -30.60
CA ALA A 49 45.52 -43.74 -29.14
C ALA A 49 44.79 -42.57 -28.44
N VAL A 50 43.72 -41.94 -28.97
CA VAL A 50 42.94 -40.95 -28.18
C VAL A 50 41.42 -41.02 -28.46
N ALA A 51 40.91 -42.12 -29.00
CA ALA A 51 39.46 -42.30 -29.20
C ALA A 51 38.68 -42.66 -27.91
N LEU A 52 39.36 -42.87 -26.78
CA LEU A 52 38.71 -43.17 -25.48
C LEU A 52 38.38 -41.93 -24.63
N SER A 53 38.84 -40.74 -25.00
CA SER A 53 38.60 -39.49 -24.27
C SER A 53 37.56 -38.58 -24.93
N ALA A 54 37.24 -38.78 -26.22
CA ALA A 54 36.24 -37.98 -26.92
C ALA A 54 34.79 -38.26 -26.47
N GLY A 55 34.50 -39.47 -25.95
CA GLY A 55 33.18 -39.83 -25.42
C GLY A 55 32.85 -39.22 -24.05
N LEU A 56 33.85 -38.75 -23.29
CA LEU A 56 33.65 -38.08 -22.01
C LEU A 56 33.45 -36.56 -22.14
N LEU A 57 33.93 -35.93 -23.21
CA LEU A 57 33.94 -34.47 -23.35
C LEU A 57 32.59 -33.87 -23.79
N VAL A 58 31.73 -34.64 -24.47
CA VAL A 58 30.40 -34.14 -24.89
C VAL A 58 29.37 -34.25 -23.75
N ALA A 59 29.55 -35.17 -22.81
CA ALA A 59 28.68 -35.33 -21.64
C ALA A 59 28.96 -34.27 -20.55
N SER A 60 30.20 -33.79 -20.43
CA SER A 60 30.57 -32.75 -19.47
C SER A 60 29.98 -31.38 -19.83
N ALA A 61 29.85 -31.04 -21.11
CA ALA A 61 29.33 -29.74 -21.53
C ALA A 61 27.84 -29.52 -21.19
N GLN A 62 27.00 -30.56 -21.24
CA GLN A 62 25.60 -30.48 -20.77
C GLN A 62 25.46 -30.63 -19.25
N ALA A 63 26.50 -31.10 -18.57
CA ALA A 63 26.52 -31.23 -17.11
C ALA A 63 26.68 -29.87 -16.43
N ASP A 64 27.51 -29.01 -17.01
CA ASP A 64 27.73 -27.64 -16.53
C ASP A 64 26.48 -26.80 -16.76
N ASP A 65 25.86 -26.83 -17.94
CA ASP A 65 24.67 -26.02 -18.29
C ASP A 65 23.46 -26.22 -17.35
N LEU A 66 23.12 -27.47 -16.99
CA LEU A 66 22.01 -27.73 -16.06
C LEU A 66 22.35 -27.32 -14.62
N THR A 67 23.62 -27.47 -14.24
CA THR A 67 24.10 -27.11 -12.90
C THR A 67 24.15 -25.60 -12.73
N ASP A 68 24.55 -24.89 -13.79
CA ASP A 68 24.54 -23.45 -13.93
C ASP A 68 23.10 -22.92 -13.94
N ARG A 69 22.20 -23.53 -14.72
CA ARG A 69 20.76 -23.17 -14.72
C ARG A 69 20.11 -23.38 -13.35
N ARG A 70 20.47 -24.44 -12.62
CA ARG A 70 20.01 -24.64 -11.23
C ARG A 70 20.54 -23.54 -10.32
N SER A 71 21.81 -23.14 -10.47
CA SER A 71 22.42 -22.05 -9.70
C SER A 71 21.75 -20.71 -10.00
N GLU A 72 21.50 -20.44 -11.28
CA GLU A 72 20.81 -19.25 -11.77
C GLU A 72 19.36 -19.21 -11.25
N LEU A 73 18.61 -20.31 -11.36
CA LEU A 73 17.25 -20.41 -10.81
C LEU A 73 17.25 -20.27 -9.29
N LYS A 74 18.26 -20.78 -8.57
CA LYS A 74 18.41 -20.58 -7.13
C LYS A 74 18.66 -19.10 -6.81
N GLN A 75 19.46 -18.39 -7.61
CA GLN A 75 19.65 -16.95 -7.47
C GLN A 75 18.38 -16.17 -7.81
N GLN A 76 17.67 -16.51 -8.89
CA GLN A 76 16.42 -15.86 -9.28
C GLN A 76 15.31 -16.10 -8.26
N ILE A 77 15.13 -17.33 -7.77
CA ILE A 77 14.22 -17.63 -6.66
C ILE A 77 14.63 -16.87 -5.41
N SER A 78 15.92 -16.76 -5.10
CA SER A 78 16.39 -16.00 -3.94
C SER A 78 16.10 -14.51 -4.08
N ARG A 79 16.27 -13.93 -5.28
CA ARG A 79 15.91 -12.54 -5.60
C ARG A 79 14.40 -12.33 -5.54
N THR A 80 13.60 -13.13 -6.25
CA THR A 80 12.14 -13.04 -6.20
C THR A 80 11.59 -13.35 -4.81
N LYS A 81 12.22 -14.25 -4.04
CA LYS A 81 11.87 -14.49 -2.63
C LYS A 81 12.25 -13.31 -1.74
N ALA A 82 13.35 -12.61 -2.02
CA ALA A 82 13.68 -11.34 -1.38
C ALA A 82 12.66 -10.25 -1.77
N ASP A 83 12.27 -10.15 -3.03
CA ASP A 83 11.21 -9.23 -3.50
C ASP A 83 9.83 -9.58 -2.90
N LEU A 84 9.60 -10.86 -2.62
CA LEU A 84 8.41 -11.36 -1.91
C LEU A 84 8.54 -11.27 -0.39
N GLY A 85 9.78 -11.22 0.15
CA GLY A 85 10.22 -11.39 1.55
C GLY A 85 10.53 -10.07 2.27
N GLU A 86 10.88 -9.06 1.49
CA GLU A 86 11.01 -7.65 1.79
C GLU A 86 10.15 -6.88 0.78
N SER A 87 9.78 -5.64 1.07
CA SER A 87 8.94 -4.88 0.16
C SER A 87 9.69 -4.64 -1.15
N SER A 88 9.32 -5.34 -2.24
CA SER A 88 9.78 -4.96 -3.58
C SER A 88 9.58 -3.45 -3.75
N ALA A 89 10.46 -2.77 -4.49
CA ALA A 89 10.35 -1.32 -4.65
C ALA A 89 8.94 -0.90 -5.15
N ALA A 90 8.29 -1.74 -5.95
CA ALA A 90 6.91 -1.59 -6.39
C ALA A 90 5.92 -1.67 -5.20
N LEU A 91 6.03 -2.71 -4.35
CA LEU A 91 5.17 -2.90 -3.19
C LEU A 91 5.35 -1.81 -2.12
N SER A 92 6.59 -1.36 -1.90
CA SER A 92 6.90 -0.23 -1.02
C SER A 92 6.24 1.06 -1.52
N ASN A 93 6.39 1.36 -2.81
CA ASN A 93 5.76 2.51 -3.44
C ASN A 93 4.23 2.43 -3.42
N ALA A 94 3.65 1.23 -3.59
CA ALA A 94 2.22 1.03 -3.49
C ALA A 94 1.71 1.23 -2.06
N GLY A 95 2.48 0.82 -1.05
CA GLY A 95 2.22 1.10 0.36
C GLY A 95 2.23 2.60 0.67
N VAL A 96 3.27 3.33 0.24
CA VAL A 96 3.36 4.79 0.40
C VAL A 96 2.15 5.49 -0.22
N ARG A 97 1.77 5.11 -1.45
CA ARG A 97 0.59 5.67 -2.14
C ARG A 97 -0.71 5.38 -1.39
N LEU A 98 -0.82 4.21 -0.75
CA LEU A 98 -1.99 3.86 0.04
C LEU A 98 -2.06 4.71 1.32
N ASP A 99 -0.96 4.87 2.04
CA ASP A 99 -0.88 5.69 3.25
C ASP A 99 -1.14 7.17 2.95
N GLU A 100 -0.60 7.68 1.84
CA GLU A 100 -0.92 9.02 1.33
C GLU A 100 -2.42 9.17 1.02
N ALA A 101 -3.02 8.20 0.33
CA ALA A 101 -4.45 8.23 0.02
C ALA A 101 -5.32 8.14 1.28
N GLN A 102 -4.91 7.37 2.29
CA GLN A 102 -5.59 7.31 3.59
C GLN A 102 -5.50 8.65 4.34
N SER A 103 -4.33 9.28 4.33
CA SER A 103 -4.11 10.58 4.96
C SER A 103 -4.95 11.67 4.29
N ARG A 104 -4.98 11.71 2.95
CA ARG A 104 -5.85 12.64 2.20
C ARG A 104 -7.33 12.40 2.45
N LEU A 105 -7.75 11.13 2.52
CA LEU A 105 -9.13 10.79 2.85
C LEU A 105 -9.54 11.31 4.23
N ALA A 106 -8.68 11.16 5.25
CA ALA A 106 -8.95 11.68 6.58
C ALA A 106 -9.14 13.20 6.56
N VAL A 107 -8.24 13.94 5.89
CA VAL A 107 -8.37 15.39 5.72
C VAL A 107 -9.66 15.77 4.99
N ALA A 108 -10.04 15.05 3.94
CA ALA A 108 -11.28 15.31 3.21
C ALA A 108 -12.53 15.06 4.08
N GLN A 109 -12.51 14.03 4.94
CA GLN A 109 -13.60 13.74 5.88
C GLN A 109 -13.76 14.84 6.92
N ASP A 110 -12.65 15.35 7.47
CA ASP A 110 -12.67 16.47 8.42
C ASP A 110 -13.22 17.75 7.77
N GLN A 111 -12.83 18.03 6.52
CA GLN A 111 -13.36 19.16 5.75
C GLN A 111 -14.86 19.04 5.48
N LEU A 112 -15.35 17.84 5.16
CA LEU A 112 -16.78 17.58 4.98
C LEU A 112 -17.54 17.82 6.30
N ALA A 113 -17.05 17.26 7.41
CA ALA A 113 -17.67 17.44 8.72
C ALA A 113 -17.74 18.93 9.12
N ALA A 114 -16.68 19.69 8.88
CA ALA A 114 -16.66 21.13 9.11
C ALA A 114 -17.69 21.88 8.22
N ALA A 115 -17.76 21.54 6.93
CA ALA A 115 -18.71 22.16 6.00
C ALA A 115 -20.17 21.84 6.36
N GLU A 116 -20.47 20.60 6.76
CA GLU A 116 -21.81 20.19 7.19
C GLU A 116 -22.24 20.88 8.49
N SER A 117 -21.33 21.02 9.45
CA SER A 117 -21.56 21.77 10.69
C SER A 117 -21.89 23.24 10.42
N GLN A 118 -21.13 23.91 9.55
CA GLN A 118 -21.40 25.29 9.13
C GLN A 118 -22.75 25.42 8.41
N LEU A 119 -23.06 24.49 7.51
CA LEU A 119 -24.33 24.45 6.80
C LEU A 119 -25.52 24.26 7.76
N ALA A 120 -25.39 23.37 8.74
CA ALA A 120 -26.43 23.15 9.75
C ALA A 120 -26.67 24.42 10.58
N ALA A 121 -25.61 25.11 10.99
CA ALA A 121 -25.72 26.39 11.70
C ALA A 121 -26.41 27.46 10.85
N ALA A 122 -26.04 27.58 9.57
CA ALA A 122 -26.65 28.53 8.64
C ALA A 122 -28.14 28.25 8.40
N ARG A 123 -28.52 26.98 8.24
CA ARG A 123 -29.93 26.58 8.09
C ARG A 123 -30.77 26.90 9.34
N SER A 124 -30.19 26.75 10.53
CA SER A 124 -30.84 27.15 11.79
C SER A 124 -31.08 28.67 11.83
N GLU A 125 -30.11 29.46 11.39
CA GLU A 125 -30.23 30.91 11.30
C GLU A 125 -31.28 31.34 10.25
N ASP A 126 -31.32 30.70 9.08
CA ASP A 126 -32.34 30.93 8.06
C ASP A 126 -33.75 30.66 8.60
N ALA A 127 -33.93 29.57 9.37
CA ALA A 127 -35.21 29.26 10.01
C ALA A 127 -35.61 30.34 11.03
N ARG A 128 -34.66 30.87 11.80
CA ARG A 128 -34.87 31.97 12.75
C ARG A 128 -35.30 33.25 12.02
N LEU A 129 -34.60 33.62 10.95
CA LEU A 129 -34.89 34.80 10.15
C LEU A 129 -36.22 34.68 9.41
N ALA A 130 -36.58 33.50 8.90
CA ALA A 130 -37.88 33.24 8.30
C ALA A 130 -39.03 33.46 9.31
N LYS A 131 -38.87 33.02 10.55
CA LYS A 131 -39.84 33.28 11.63
C LYS A 131 -39.93 34.77 11.96
N LYS A 132 -38.79 35.47 12.04
CA LYS A 132 -38.71 36.93 12.28
C LYS A 132 -39.43 37.71 11.19
N LEU A 133 -39.17 37.39 9.92
CA LEU A 133 -39.83 38.02 8.76
C LEU A 133 -41.34 37.76 8.75
N LYS A 134 -41.77 36.54 9.05
CA LYS A 134 -43.20 36.20 9.16
C LYS A 134 -43.91 37.01 10.25
N GLN A 135 -43.25 37.22 11.39
CA GLN A 135 -43.78 38.06 12.45
C GLN A 135 -43.91 39.53 11.99
N ALA A 136 -42.86 40.08 11.38
CA ALA A 136 -42.88 41.45 10.86
C ALA A 136 -43.98 41.66 9.79
N GLN A 137 -44.22 40.67 8.92
CA GLN A 137 -45.31 40.70 7.95
C GLN A 137 -46.70 40.69 8.62
N THR A 138 -46.84 39.94 9.71
CA THR A 138 -48.07 39.92 10.51
C THR A 138 -48.32 41.28 11.18
N ASP A 139 -47.27 41.89 11.72
CA ASP A 139 -47.36 43.21 12.36
C ASP A 139 -47.65 44.31 11.34
N LEU A 140 -47.08 44.22 10.13
CA LEU A 140 -47.41 45.09 9.02
C LEU A 140 -48.89 44.99 8.62
N ALA A 141 -49.43 43.78 8.54
CA ALA A 141 -50.85 43.58 8.24
C ALA A 141 -51.75 44.20 9.31
N LYS A 142 -51.40 44.07 10.59
CA LYS A 142 -52.11 44.71 11.71
C LYS A 142 -52.03 46.24 11.64
N ALA A 143 -50.85 46.79 11.35
CA ALA A 143 -50.68 48.24 11.23
C ALA A 143 -51.51 48.82 10.06
N LYS A 144 -51.55 48.13 8.91
CA LYS A 144 -52.41 48.50 7.77
C LYS A 144 -53.89 48.49 8.15
N ALA A 145 -54.36 47.43 8.81
CA ALA A 145 -55.74 47.32 9.28
C ALA A 145 -56.09 48.45 10.27
N ALA A 146 -55.18 48.77 11.21
CA ALA A 146 -55.39 49.83 12.18
C ALA A 146 -55.48 51.23 11.55
N VAL A 147 -54.69 51.51 10.50
CA VAL A 147 -54.80 52.77 9.73
C VAL A 147 -56.16 52.86 9.04
N LEU A 148 -56.60 51.78 8.39
CA LEU A 148 -57.90 51.72 7.70
C LEU A 148 -59.07 51.92 8.68
N ASP A 149 -59.07 51.23 9.81
CA ASP A 149 -60.09 51.38 10.86
C ASP A 149 -60.13 52.81 11.43
N CYS A 150 -58.98 53.41 11.69
CA CYS A 150 -58.91 54.80 12.18
C CYS A 150 -59.38 55.81 11.13
N GLN A 151 -59.10 55.54 9.84
CA GLN A 151 -59.56 56.37 8.72
C GLN A 151 -61.09 56.32 8.62
N GLU A 152 -61.70 55.13 8.72
CA GLU A 152 -63.15 54.96 8.69
C GLU A 152 -63.84 55.67 9.85
N GLN A 153 -63.30 55.56 11.07
CA GLN A 153 -63.80 56.28 12.25
C GLN A 153 -63.70 57.81 12.07
N LEU A 154 -62.58 58.29 11.52
CA LEU A 154 -62.37 59.71 11.23
C LEU A 154 -63.38 60.23 10.20
N ASP A 155 -63.61 59.49 9.11
CA ASP A 155 -64.55 59.86 8.06
C ASP A 155 -65.99 59.88 8.58
N ALA A 156 -66.40 58.89 9.38
CA ALA A 156 -67.70 58.86 10.03
C ALA A 156 -67.90 60.06 10.98
N LYS A 157 -66.88 60.43 11.75
CA LYS A 157 -66.91 61.61 12.64
C LYS A 157 -66.95 62.92 11.86
N LYS A 158 -66.19 63.04 10.76
CA LYS A 158 -66.23 64.19 9.84
C LYS A 158 -67.62 64.39 9.24
N GLN A 159 -68.29 63.32 8.84
CA GLN A 159 -69.67 63.39 8.35
C GLN A 159 -70.64 63.91 9.41
N MET A 160 -70.54 63.40 10.65
CA MET A 160 -71.37 63.85 11.78
C MET A 160 -71.18 65.35 12.07
N VAL A 161 -69.93 65.79 12.23
CA VAL A 161 -69.61 67.21 12.45
C VAL A 161 -70.09 68.07 11.27
N GLY A 162 -69.92 67.59 10.04
CA GLY A 162 -70.41 68.28 8.85
C GLY A 162 -71.93 68.45 8.79
N VAL A 163 -72.71 67.48 9.30
CA VAL A 163 -74.18 67.63 9.46
C VAL A 163 -74.50 68.69 10.51
N ILE A 164 -73.83 68.67 11.67
CA ILE A 164 -74.03 69.66 12.74
C ILE A 164 -73.73 71.09 12.23
N VAL A 165 -72.58 71.29 11.60
CA VAL A 165 -72.16 72.59 11.05
C VAL A 165 -73.10 73.08 9.95
N ARG A 166 -73.51 72.19 9.02
CA ARG A 166 -74.48 72.56 7.97
C ARG A 166 -75.86 72.89 8.53
N SER A 167 -76.35 72.12 9.50
CA SER A 167 -77.61 72.41 10.18
C SER A 167 -77.55 73.75 10.92
N ALA A 168 -76.45 74.03 11.63
CA ALA A 168 -76.25 75.31 12.30
C ALA A 168 -76.20 76.50 11.31
N TYR A 169 -75.56 76.32 10.15
CA TYR A 169 -75.46 77.33 9.10
C TYR A 169 -76.81 77.56 8.38
N GLN A 170 -77.50 76.48 7.98
CA GLN A 170 -78.78 76.54 7.25
C GLN A 170 -79.93 77.07 8.11
N GLN A 171 -79.92 76.81 9.42
CA GLN A 171 -80.93 77.36 10.33
C GLN A 171 -80.76 78.87 10.59
N GLN A 172 -79.76 79.54 9.99
CA GLN A 172 -79.59 81.01 9.97
C GLN A 172 -79.84 81.71 11.33
N THR A 173 -79.59 81.02 12.44
CA THR A 173 -79.87 81.52 13.79
C THR A 173 -78.65 81.35 14.68
N ASN A 174 -77.57 82.03 14.31
CA ASN A 174 -76.55 82.44 15.28
C ASN A 174 -77.08 83.55 16.21
N LEU A 175 -78.41 83.73 16.27
CA LEU A 175 -79.09 84.63 17.17
C LEU A 175 -79.39 83.99 18.52
N MET A 176 -79.06 82.73 18.83
CA MET A 176 -79.24 82.22 20.20
C MET A 176 -78.51 83.07 21.27
N PRO A 177 -77.27 83.54 21.07
CA PRO A 177 -76.63 84.53 21.95
C PRO A 177 -77.39 85.87 21.98
N ILE A 178 -77.97 86.31 20.86
CA ILE A 178 -78.72 87.57 20.75
C ILE A 178 -80.14 87.46 21.34
N ALA A 179 -80.76 86.28 21.28
CA ALA A 179 -82.06 85.92 21.82
C ALA A 179 -82.00 85.69 23.34
N VAL A 180 -80.82 85.28 23.85
CA VAL A 180 -80.48 85.30 25.28
C VAL A 180 -80.38 86.74 25.81
N LEU A 181 -79.98 87.70 24.98
CA LEU A 181 -79.82 89.12 25.35
C LEU A 181 -81.09 89.97 25.24
N THR A 182 -82.19 89.48 24.63
CA THR A 182 -83.33 90.33 24.20
C THR A 182 -84.71 89.96 24.77
N SER A 183 -84.81 89.02 25.73
CA SER A 183 -86.11 88.56 26.29
C SER A 183 -86.32 88.98 27.77
N PRO A 184 -87.54 89.42 28.18
CA PRO A 184 -87.76 90.13 29.46
C PRO A 184 -88.06 89.26 30.71
N SER A 185 -87.87 87.93 30.70
CA SER A 185 -88.17 87.08 31.89
C SER A 185 -86.94 86.38 32.46
N THR A 186 -86.74 86.48 33.78
CA THR A 186 -85.51 86.06 34.50
C THR A 186 -85.40 84.55 34.75
N GLY A 187 -86.52 83.82 34.79
CA GLY A 187 -86.53 82.35 34.96
C GLY A 187 -86.14 81.56 33.71
N ASP A 188 -86.32 82.16 32.52
CA ASP A 188 -86.04 81.55 31.22
C ASP A 188 -84.57 81.73 30.79
N LEU A 189 -83.89 82.76 31.33
CA LEU A 189 -82.48 83.05 31.04
C LEU A 189 -81.52 81.97 31.54
N ALA A 190 -81.71 81.47 32.76
CA ALA A 190 -80.84 80.45 33.36
C ALA A 190 -80.90 79.12 32.59
N THR A 191 -82.11 78.68 32.25
CA THR A 191 -82.32 77.50 31.41
C THR A 191 -81.67 77.70 30.05
N ARG A 192 -81.90 78.82 29.35
CA ARG A 192 -81.28 79.08 28.04
C ARG A 192 -79.75 79.16 28.07
N MET A 193 -79.16 79.77 29.10
CA MET A 193 -77.71 79.75 29.30
C MET A 193 -77.21 78.31 29.47
N GLN A 194 -77.87 77.49 30.28
CA GLN A 194 -77.52 76.08 30.46
C GLN A 194 -77.61 75.28 29.15
N TRP A 195 -78.64 75.52 28.32
CA TRP A 195 -78.77 74.89 26.99
C TRP A 195 -77.69 75.38 26.02
N ALA A 196 -77.36 76.67 26.02
CA ALA A 196 -76.30 77.24 25.17
C ALA A 196 -74.92 76.69 25.56
N THR A 197 -74.61 76.61 26.85
CA THR A 197 -73.37 76.01 27.36
C THR A 197 -73.31 74.52 27.02
N THR A 198 -74.41 73.76 27.23
CA THR A 198 -74.46 72.33 26.89
C THR A 198 -74.25 72.09 25.39
N MET A 199 -74.87 72.90 24.52
CA MET A 199 -74.69 72.79 23.07
C MET A 199 -73.27 73.16 22.62
N PHE A 200 -72.69 74.21 23.23
CA PHE A 200 -71.31 74.62 22.96
C PHE A 200 -70.31 73.54 23.41
N ASP A 201 -70.45 73.04 24.64
CA ASP A 201 -69.61 71.98 25.20
C ASP A 201 -69.72 70.68 24.40
N THR A 202 -70.93 70.33 23.96
CA THR A 202 -71.16 69.16 23.10
C THR A 202 -70.48 69.34 21.76
N THR A 203 -70.56 70.52 21.14
CA THR A 203 -69.92 70.81 19.84
C THR A 203 -68.39 70.81 19.98
N GLN A 204 -67.86 71.45 21.01
CA GLN A 204 -66.43 71.50 21.30
C GLN A 204 -65.87 70.09 21.52
N SER A 205 -66.54 69.26 22.32
CA SER A 205 -66.17 67.85 22.52
C SER A 205 -66.12 67.06 21.22
N LYS A 206 -67.01 67.31 20.24
CA LYS A 206 -66.95 66.63 18.93
C LYS A 206 -65.78 67.11 18.05
N ILE A 207 -65.39 68.38 18.16
CA ILE A 207 -64.22 68.92 17.47
C ILE A 207 -62.95 68.33 18.10
N ASP A 208 -62.88 68.25 19.43
CA ASP A 208 -61.74 67.66 20.14
C ASP A 208 -61.60 66.17 19.83
N ASP A 209 -62.71 65.40 19.79
CA ASP A 209 -62.75 64.01 19.33
C ASP A 209 -62.15 63.86 17.92
N LEU A 210 -62.49 64.78 17.01
CA LEU A 210 -62.02 64.77 15.62
C LEU A 210 -60.52 65.05 15.55
N LEU A 211 -60.04 66.07 16.26
CA LEU A 211 -58.61 66.39 16.36
C LEU A 211 -57.80 65.23 16.97
N ALA A 212 -58.37 64.56 17.99
CA ALA A 212 -57.76 63.37 18.58
C ALA A 212 -57.66 62.22 17.58
N LEU A 213 -58.70 61.97 16.78
CA LEU A 213 -58.66 60.95 15.72
C LEU A 213 -57.67 61.30 14.60
N GLU A 214 -57.55 62.58 14.21
CA GLU A 214 -56.53 63.00 13.24
C GLU A 214 -55.10 62.78 13.77
N ALA A 215 -54.86 63.07 15.05
CA ALA A 215 -53.59 62.77 15.70
C ALA A 215 -53.32 61.25 15.78
N GLN A 216 -54.33 60.45 16.10
CA GLN A 216 -54.24 58.98 16.13
C GLN A 216 -53.96 58.38 14.75
N LEU A 217 -54.60 58.89 13.70
CA LEU A 217 -54.36 58.46 12.33
C LEU A 217 -52.89 58.73 11.94
N LYS A 218 -52.36 59.92 12.25
CA LYS A 218 -50.97 60.26 12.01
C LYS A 218 -50.01 59.34 12.78
N ALA A 219 -50.32 59.01 14.03
CA ALA A 219 -49.54 58.06 14.82
C ALA A 219 -49.54 56.65 14.19
N LYS A 220 -50.71 56.14 13.79
CA LYS A 220 -50.86 54.83 13.14
C LYS A 220 -50.16 54.78 11.76
N GLN A 221 -50.19 55.88 11.00
CA GLN A 221 -49.43 56.01 9.74
C GLN A 221 -47.92 55.95 9.99
N ALA A 222 -47.43 56.58 11.06
CA ALA A 222 -46.02 56.48 11.45
C ALA A 222 -45.65 55.04 11.86
N ASP A 223 -46.52 54.33 12.58
CA ASP A 223 -46.30 52.93 12.94
C ASP A 223 -46.35 51.98 11.73
N LEU A 224 -47.22 52.26 10.75
CA LEU A 224 -47.23 51.58 9.46
C LEU A 224 -45.88 51.75 8.75
N ALA A 225 -45.37 52.99 8.65
CA ALA A 225 -44.07 53.26 8.02
C ALA A 225 -42.92 52.51 8.73
N LYS A 226 -42.94 52.44 10.08
CA LYS A 226 -41.97 51.63 10.85
C LYS A 226 -42.10 50.14 10.54
N ALA A 227 -43.32 49.60 10.45
CA ALA A 227 -43.54 48.20 10.12
C ALA A 227 -43.08 47.86 8.69
N GLU A 228 -43.30 48.75 7.72
CA GLU A 228 -42.81 48.61 6.35
C GLU A 228 -41.28 48.60 6.29
N ALA A 229 -40.63 49.54 6.98
CA ALA A 229 -39.17 49.58 7.08
C ALA A 229 -38.61 48.31 7.74
N LYS A 230 -39.29 47.79 8.78
CA LYS A 230 -38.90 46.56 9.46
C LYS A 230 -38.98 45.33 8.56
N VAL A 231 -40.06 45.18 7.80
CA VAL A 231 -40.22 44.09 6.82
C VAL A 231 -39.14 44.19 5.73
N ALA A 232 -38.84 45.39 5.24
CA ALA A 232 -37.78 45.59 4.25
C ALA A 232 -36.39 45.17 4.80
N SER A 233 -36.07 45.56 6.04
CA SER A 233 -34.83 45.17 6.71
C SER A 233 -34.73 43.65 6.92
N ASP A 234 -35.77 43.03 7.48
CA ASP A 234 -35.79 41.59 7.74
C ASP A 234 -35.74 40.77 6.45
N ARG A 235 -36.37 41.25 5.38
CA ARG A 235 -36.30 40.60 4.06
C ARG A 235 -34.89 40.64 3.49
N LYS A 236 -34.17 41.75 3.68
CA LYS A 236 -32.76 41.87 3.27
C LYS A 236 -31.88 40.91 4.07
N GLU A 237 -32.00 40.90 5.41
CA GLU A 237 -31.26 39.97 6.27
C GLU A 237 -31.51 38.51 5.89
N ALA A 238 -32.77 38.14 5.65
CA ALA A 238 -33.14 36.79 5.23
C ALA A 238 -32.55 36.42 3.84
N ALA A 239 -32.51 37.37 2.90
CA ALA A 239 -31.93 37.16 1.58
C ALA A 239 -30.40 36.97 1.66
N ASP A 240 -29.71 37.79 2.45
CA ASP A 240 -28.26 37.69 2.66
C ASP A 240 -27.90 36.36 3.36
N SER A 241 -28.72 35.93 4.32
CA SER A 241 -28.54 34.64 4.99
C SER A 241 -28.74 33.46 4.04
N LEU A 242 -29.79 33.49 3.21
CA LEU A 242 -30.05 32.46 2.21
C LEU A 242 -28.91 32.35 1.18
N ALA A 243 -28.32 33.48 0.77
CA ALA A 243 -27.16 33.49 -0.11
C ALA A 243 -25.96 32.76 0.53
N ARG A 244 -25.65 33.06 1.79
CA ARG A 244 -24.59 32.36 2.55
C ARG A 244 -24.87 30.87 2.69
N THR A 245 -26.12 30.48 2.95
CA THR A 245 -26.52 29.06 3.05
C THR A 245 -26.30 28.34 1.71
N ARG A 246 -26.65 28.95 0.58
CA ARG A 246 -26.41 28.37 -0.76
C ARG A 246 -24.93 28.15 -1.04
N ASP A 247 -24.07 29.09 -0.64
CA ASP A 247 -22.62 28.95 -0.77
C ASP A 247 -22.09 27.80 0.10
N LEU A 248 -22.59 27.68 1.33
CA LEU A 248 -22.24 26.58 2.24
C LEU A 248 -22.73 25.22 1.72
N GLU A 249 -23.92 25.15 1.09
CA GLU A 249 -24.38 23.95 0.42
C GLU A 249 -23.48 23.55 -0.75
N ALA A 250 -23.01 24.52 -1.54
CA ALA A 250 -22.05 24.26 -2.61
C ALA A 250 -20.71 23.74 -2.05
N ARG A 251 -20.21 24.32 -0.95
CA ARG A 251 -19.00 23.85 -0.26
C ARG A 251 -19.16 22.45 0.31
N ALA A 252 -20.28 22.14 0.97
CA ALA A 252 -20.56 20.80 1.49
C ALA A 252 -20.64 19.76 0.36
N ARG A 253 -21.29 20.10 -0.77
CA ARG A 253 -21.29 19.24 -1.97
C ARG A 253 -19.88 19.01 -2.54
N ALA A 254 -19.07 20.06 -2.63
CA ALA A 254 -17.69 19.95 -3.09
C ALA A 254 -16.82 19.09 -2.15
N ALA A 255 -16.96 19.27 -0.83
CA ALA A 255 -16.28 18.45 0.15
C ALA A 255 -16.70 16.98 0.08
N SER A 256 -17.99 16.71 -0.11
CA SER A 256 -18.52 15.34 -0.30
C SER A 256 -17.96 14.69 -1.57
N ALA A 257 -17.88 15.44 -2.67
CA ALA A 257 -17.24 14.97 -3.90
C ALA A 257 -15.74 14.71 -3.72
N SER A 258 -15.05 15.54 -2.93
CA SER A 258 -13.64 15.32 -2.56
C SER A 258 -13.44 14.00 -1.81
N VAL A 259 -14.27 13.73 -0.79
CA VAL A 259 -14.26 12.45 -0.07
C VAL A 259 -14.49 11.27 -1.02
N ALA A 260 -15.48 11.36 -1.91
CA ALA A 260 -15.73 10.30 -2.90
C ALA A 260 -14.52 10.08 -3.83
N GLY A 261 -13.86 11.16 -4.26
CA GLY A 261 -12.62 11.11 -5.04
C GLY A 261 -11.47 10.41 -4.31
N GLU A 262 -11.24 10.75 -3.04
CA GLU A 262 -10.18 10.12 -2.24
C GLU A 262 -10.48 8.64 -1.91
N VAL A 263 -11.76 8.27 -1.70
CA VAL A 263 -12.16 6.87 -1.56
C VAL A 263 -11.83 6.08 -2.82
N ALA A 264 -12.15 6.63 -4.00
CA ALA A 264 -11.82 6.00 -5.28
C ALA A 264 -10.31 5.89 -5.50
N ALA A 265 -9.55 6.95 -5.17
CA ALA A 265 -8.08 6.94 -5.24
C ALA A 265 -7.47 5.87 -4.32
N ARG A 266 -7.98 5.73 -3.10
CA ARG A 266 -7.58 4.68 -2.16
C ARG A 266 -7.86 3.29 -2.72
N GLN A 267 -9.05 3.06 -3.27
CA GLN A 267 -9.40 1.77 -3.89
C GLN A 267 -8.49 1.44 -5.08
N ALA A 268 -8.19 2.43 -5.94
CA ALA A 268 -7.27 2.25 -7.05
C ALA A 268 -5.85 1.89 -6.55
N ALA A 269 -5.35 2.58 -5.52
CA ALA A 269 -4.06 2.26 -4.91
C ALA A 269 -4.02 0.83 -4.35
N GLN A 270 -5.09 0.38 -3.68
CA GLN A 270 -5.22 -0.99 -3.20
C GLN A 270 -5.22 -2.03 -4.33
N GLN A 271 -5.90 -1.75 -5.44
CA GLN A 271 -5.92 -2.65 -6.60
C GLN A 271 -4.54 -2.78 -7.26
N VAL A 272 -3.80 -1.68 -7.37
CA VAL A 272 -2.40 -1.71 -7.86
C VAL A 272 -1.54 -2.57 -6.93
N ALA A 273 -1.59 -2.33 -5.62
CA ALA A 273 -0.84 -3.11 -4.64
C ALA A 273 -1.20 -4.61 -4.72
N ALA A 274 -2.48 -4.95 -4.84
CA ALA A 274 -2.94 -6.32 -4.96
C ALA A 274 -2.46 -7.00 -6.26
N LYS A 275 -2.43 -6.27 -7.38
CA LYS A 275 -1.95 -6.75 -8.66
C LYS A 275 -0.45 -7.06 -8.61
N ASP A 276 0.34 -6.16 -8.02
CA ASP A 276 1.79 -6.34 -7.88
C ASP A 276 2.09 -7.59 -7.03
N VAL A 277 1.40 -7.77 -5.90
CA VAL A 277 1.52 -8.98 -5.06
C VAL A 277 1.14 -10.24 -5.83
N ALA A 278 0.08 -10.19 -6.64
CA ALA A 278 -0.33 -11.35 -7.44
C ALA A 278 0.71 -11.71 -8.50
N GLN A 279 1.31 -10.71 -9.16
CA GLN A 279 2.39 -10.91 -10.14
C GLN A 279 3.63 -11.50 -9.48
N ASP A 280 4.06 -10.97 -8.34
CA ASP A 280 5.23 -11.48 -7.62
C ASP A 280 5.02 -12.92 -7.17
N LYS A 281 3.83 -13.27 -6.66
CA LYS A 281 3.47 -14.64 -6.32
C LYS A 281 3.48 -15.59 -7.52
N ALA A 282 2.96 -15.14 -8.66
CA ALA A 282 2.94 -15.96 -9.89
C ALA A 282 4.36 -16.22 -10.39
N GLN A 283 5.22 -15.20 -10.40
CA GLN A 283 6.62 -15.33 -10.78
C GLN A 283 7.39 -16.25 -9.83
N TYR A 284 7.18 -16.13 -8.52
CA TYR A 284 7.77 -17.03 -7.54
C TYR A 284 7.35 -18.50 -7.74
N ALA A 285 6.05 -18.74 -7.99
CA ALA A 285 5.54 -20.08 -8.25
C ALA A 285 6.15 -20.67 -9.53
N GLN A 286 6.27 -19.87 -10.60
CA GLN A 286 6.87 -20.29 -11.86
C GLN A 286 8.35 -20.67 -11.68
N LEU A 287 9.14 -19.82 -11.01
CA LEU A 287 10.56 -20.10 -10.76
C LEU A 287 10.74 -21.35 -9.90
N THR A 288 9.89 -21.55 -8.88
CA THR A 288 9.92 -22.74 -8.02
C THR A 288 9.60 -24.01 -8.80
N ALA A 289 8.58 -23.97 -9.67
CA ALA A 289 8.26 -25.08 -10.56
C ALA A 289 9.42 -25.39 -11.53
N GLU A 290 10.02 -24.37 -12.14
CA GLU A 290 11.15 -24.55 -13.05
C GLU A 290 12.36 -25.18 -12.33
N ARG A 291 12.69 -24.71 -11.13
CA ARG A 291 13.75 -25.32 -10.30
C ARG A 291 13.47 -26.80 -10.03
N SER A 292 12.24 -27.15 -9.65
CA SER A 292 11.89 -28.56 -9.37
C SER A 292 12.08 -29.45 -10.61
N SER A 293 11.74 -28.93 -11.79
CA SER A 293 11.95 -29.62 -13.07
C SER A 293 13.45 -29.79 -13.38
N VAL A 294 14.26 -28.75 -13.18
CA VAL A 294 15.72 -28.81 -13.38
C VAL A 294 16.38 -29.78 -12.38
N GLU A 295 15.99 -29.77 -11.11
CA GLU A 295 16.47 -30.73 -10.11
C GLU A 295 16.13 -32.17 -10.49
N HIS A 296 14.90 -32.41 -10.98
CA HIS A 296 14.49 -33.72 -11.47
C HIS A 296 15.34 -34.18 -12.68
N ARG A 297 15.58 -33.29 -13.65
CA ARG A 297 16.43 -33.58 -14.82
C ARG A 297 17.87 -33.93 -14.41
N ILE A 298 18.43 -33.21 -13.44
CA ILE A 298 19.76 -33.50 -12.89
C ILE A 298 19.78 -34.87 -12.20
N ALA A 299 18.76 -35.18 -11.38
CA ALA A 299 18.67 -36.47 -10.69
C ALA A 299 18.59 -37.66 -11.66
N VAL A 300 17.76 -37.54 -12.70
CA VAL A 300 17.63 -38.55 -13.77
C VAL A 300 18.97 -38.76 -14.49
N ARG A 301 19.69 -37.67 -14.81
CA ARG A 301 21.01 -37.74 -15.45
C ARG A 301 22.03 -38.46 -14.55
N ILE A 302 22.14 -38.08 -13.28
CA ILE A 302 23.06 -38.72 -12.32
C ILE A 302 22.73 -40.21 -12.16
N ALA A 303 21.45 -40.58 -12.11
CA ALA A 303 21.04 -41.98 -12.06
C ALA A 303 21.47 -42.76 -13.31
N LYS A 304 21.33 -42.17 -14.50
CA LYS A 304 21.78 -42.75 -15.77
C LYS A 304 23.30 -42.93 -15.82
N GLU A 305 24.07 -41.92 -15.41
CA GLU A 305 25.53 -41.99 -15.34
C GLU A 305 26.01 -43.05 -14.34
N LYS A 306 25.40 -43.13 -13.15
CA LYS A 306 25.70 -44.19 -12.16
C LYS A 306 25.38 -45.58 -12.69
N ALA A 307 24.26 -45.74 -13.40
CA ALA A 307 23.89 -47.02 -14.01
C ALA A 307 24.91 -47.43 -15.09
N ALA A 308 25.34 -46.49 -15.94
CA ALA A 308 26.36 -46.71 -16.95
C ALA A 308 27.73 -47.08 -16.33
N ALA A 309 28.14 -46.38 -15.26
CA ALA A 309 29.37 -46.68 -14.54
C ALA A 309 29.35 -48.08 -13.90
N ARG A 310 28.25 -48.46 -13.24
CA ARG A 310 28.05 -49.81 -12.69
C ARG A 310 28.08 -50.88 -13.78
N ALA A 311 27.48 -50.62 -14.93
CA ALA A 311 27.52 -51.53 -16.07
C ALA A 311 28.94 -51.69 -16.62
N ALA A 312 29.69 -50.60 -16.73
CA ALA A 312 31.09 -50.60 -17.17
C ALA A 312 32.01 -51.34 -16.18
N GLU A 313 31.82 -51.13 -14.87
CA GLU A 313 32.57 -51.83 -13.83
C GLU A 313 32.27 -53.35 -13.86
N LYS A 314 31.00 -53.73 -13.97
CA LYS A 314 30.59 -55.14 -14.12
C LYS A 314 31.20 -55.77 -15.37
N ALA A 315 31.24 -55.04 -16.49
CA ALA A 315 31.89 -55.49 -17.72
C ALA A 315 33.42 -55.62 -17.56
N ALA A 316 34.07 -54.70 -16.86
CA ALA A 316 35.50 -54.76 -16.58
C ALA A 316 35.86 -55.91 -15.64
N ALA A 317 35.06 -56.16 -14.60
CA ALA A 317 35.21 -57.31 -13.71
C ALA A 317 35.06 -58.63 -14.47
N ALA A 318 34.05 -58.73 -15.35
CA ALA A 318 33.87 -59.91 -16.22
C ALA A 318 35.08 -60.14 -17.14
N ARG A 319 35.65 -59.06 -17.73
CA ARG A 319 36.88 -59.14 -18.54
C ARG A 319 38.08 -59.61 -17.72
N ARG A 320 38.27 -59.09 -16.50
CA ARG A 320 39.36 -59.50 -15.59
C ARG A 320 39.22 -60.97 -15.16
N ALA A 321 38.02 -61.40 -14.81
CA ALA A 321 37.74 -62.81 -14.48
C ALA A 321 38.07 -63.73 -15.66
N ALA A 322 37.65 -63.36 -16.88
CA ALA A 322 37.99 -64.10 -18.10
C ALA A 322 39.51 -64.15 -18.37
N GLN A 323 40.24 -63.06 -18.10
CA GLN A 323 41.71 -63.03 -18.21
C GLN A 323 42.38 -63.90 -17.16
N GLN A 324 41.95 -63.86 -15.89
CA GLN A 324 42.46 -64.70 -14.82
C GLN A 324 42.20 -66.18 -15.10
N GLU A 325 41.02 -66.52 -15.63
CA GLU A 325 40.69 -67.89 -16.02
C GLU A 325 41.61 -68.37 -17.15
N ARG A 326 41.86 -67.54 -18.17
CA ARG A 326 42.83 -67.84 -19.24
C ARG A 326 44.24 -68.04 -18.69
N ALA A 327 44.72 -67.13 -17.84
CA ALA A 327 46.04 -67.22 -17.22
C ALA A 327 46.17 -68.44 -16.30
N ALA A 328 45.14 -68.79 -15.54
CA ALA A 328 45.12 -69.99 -14.69
C ALA A 328 45.16 -71.27 -15.53
N LYS A 329 44.42 -71.32 -16.65
CA LYS A 329 44.49 -72.44 -17.61
C LYS A 329 45.89 -72.57 -18.20
N GLU A 330 46.53 -71.46 -18.56
CA GLU A 330 47.89 -71.44 -19.09
C GLU A 330 48.94 -71.85 -18.06
N ALA A 331 48.87 -71.31 -16.84
CA ALA A 331 49.72 -71.70 -15.71
C ALA A 331 49.56 -73.17 -15.32
N ALA A 332 48.33 -73.70 -15.34
CA ALA A 332 48.08 -75.13 -15.13
C ALA A 332 48.73 -75.99 -16.24
N ARG A 333 48.74 -75.50 -17.49
CA ARG A 333 49.41 -76.14 -18.62
C ARG A 333 50.93 -76.15 -18.42
N GLN A 334 51.51 -75.02 -18.01
CA GLN A 334 52.94 -74.90 -17.68
C GLN A 334 53.34 -75.73 -16.46
N ALA A 335 52.52 -75.78 -15.41
CA ALA A 335 52.78 -76.59 -14.21
C ALA A 335 52.69 -78.09 -14.50
N LYS A 336 51.80 -78.53 -15.40
CA LYS A 336 51.80 -79.91 -15.90
C LYS A 336 53.08 -80.22 -16.69
N ALA A 337 53.58 -79.28 -17.50
CA ALA A 337 54.87 -79.42 -18.18
C ALA A 337 56.06 -79.43 -17.19
N ALA A 338 56.06 -78.59 -16.16
CA ALA A 338 57.09 -78.56 -15.13
C ALA A 338 57.08 -79.81 -14.24
N LYS A 339 55.91 -80.37 -13.91
CA LYS A 339 55.81 -81.67 -13.20
C LYS A 339 56.31 -82.84 -14.05
N SER A 340 56.16 -82.78 -15.37
CA SER A 340 56.82 -83.72 -16.29
C SER A 340 58.35 -83.60 -16.23
N ALA A 341 58.88 -82.38 -16.14
CA ALA A 341 60.31 -82.11 -16.04
C ALA A 341 60.92 -82.38 -14.64
N LYS A 342 60.10 -82.44 -13.58
CA LYS A 342 60.57 -82.66 -12.19
C LYS A 342 60.53 -84.13 -11.75
N ARG A 343 60.08 -85.06 -12.60
CA ARG A 343 60.25 -86.52 -12.43
C ARG A 343 61.69 -87.00 -12.73
N SER A 344 62.58 -86.13 -13.21
CA SER A 344 63.98 -86.44 -13.55
C SER A 344 65.02 -85.87 -12.58
N SER A 345 64.63 -85.34 -11.41
CA SER A 345 65.61 -84.87 -10.42
C SER A 345 65.05 -84.87 -9.01
N SER A 346 65.25 -85.99 -8.31
CA SER A 346 65.10 -86.07 -6.85
C SER A 346 66.46 -86.26 -6.19
N ALA A 347 66.93 -85.26 -5.42
CA ALA A 347 67.80 -85.47 -4.25
C ALA A 347 67.99 -84.17 -3.44
N SER A 348 67.68 -84.23 -2.12
CA SER A 348 68.22 -83.40 -1.01
C SER A 348 67.85 -81.90 -0.98
N ARG A 349 67.47 -81.19 0.11
CA ARG A 349 67.47 -81.29 1.59
C ARG A 349 66.50 -80.16 2.09
N SER A 350 65.54 -80.34 3.01
CA SER A 350 65.62 -80.15 4.50
C SER A 350 66.51 -78.95 4.90
N THR A 351 66.13 -77.87 5.64
CA THR A 351 65.22 -77.69 6.80
C THR A 351 65.14 -76.19 7.22
N ARG A 352 63.95 -75.72 7.65
CA ARG A 352 63.62 -74.94 8.90
C ARG A 352 64.20 -73.50 9.07
N SER A 353 63.42 -72.42 8.88
CA SER A 353 62.48 -71.71 9.81
C SER A 353 63.11 -70.77 10.86
N SER A 354 62.76 -69.47 10.81
CA SER A 354 62.37 -68.68 12.02
C SER A 354 61.72 -67.32 11.68
N ALA A 355 60.70 -66.99 12.48
CA ALA A 355 59.70 -65.91 12.42
C ALA A 355 60.24 -64.47 12.63
N PRO A 356 59.37 -63.42 12.60
CA PRO A 356 58.74 -63.05 13.88
C PRO A 356 57.27 -62.54 13.85
N ARG A 357 56.60 -62.92 14.95
CA ARG A 357 55.67 -62.21 15.85
C ARG A 357 54.37 -61.55 15.35
N VAL A 358 53.30 -62.17 15.86
CA VAL A 358 51.95 -61.67 16.14
C VAL A 358 51.95 -60.81 17.41
N SER A 359 51.15 -59.74 17.43
CA SER A 359 50.43 -59.30 18.63
C SER A 359 49.29 -58.35 18.24
N ALA A 360 48.06 -58.75 18.57
CA ALA A 360 46.83 -57.97 18.47
C ALA A 360 46.32 -57.61 19.90
N PRO A 361 45.16 -56.93 20.04
CA PRO A 361 44.96 -55.61 20.67
C PRO A 361 44.54 -55.68 22.15
N PRO A 362 44.22 -54.53 22.80
CA PRO A 362 42.80 -54.26 23.04
C PRO A 362 42.36 -52.77 23.08
N ARG A 363 41.06 -52.54 22.92
CA ARG A 363 40.24 -51.40 23.44
C ARG A 363 39.78 -51.77 24.87
N PRO A 364 39.39 -50.87 25.81
CA PRO A 364 38.20 -50.01 25.66
C PRO A 364 38.11 -48.68 26.51
N SER A 365 37.00 -47.95 26.28
CA SER A 365 36.15 -47.13 27.20
C SER A 365 36.76 -45.97 28.03
N SER A 366 36.32 -44.70 27.87
CA SER A 366 35.15 -43.99 28.47
C SER A 366 35.64 -42.92 29.47
N SER A 367 35.30 -41.63 29.35
CA SER A 367 34.18 -40.95 30.04
C SER A 367 33.97 -39.56 29.41
N ALA A 368 32.81 -39.16 28.90
CA ALA A 368 31.62 -38.71 29.66
C ALA A 368 31.95 -37.72 30.79
N SER A 369 31.86 -36.42 30.50
CA SER A 369 31.51 -35.40 31.49
C SER A 369 30.22 -34.73 31.06
N THR A 370 29.15 -35.13 31.73
CA THR A 370 27.83 -34.53 31.71
C THR A 370 27.90 -33.19 32.42
N SER A 371 27.49 -32.12 31.74
CA SER A 371 26.89 -30.96 32.39
C SER A 371 25.62 -30.61 31.62
N SER A 372 24.51 -31.11 32.13
CA SER A 372 23.16 -30.74 31.73
C SER A 372 22.89 -29.28 32.11
N SER A 373 22.68 -28.44 31.11
CA SER A 373 22.02 -27.15 31.27
C SER A 373 21.46 -26.69 29.91
N GLY A 374 20.18 -26.98 29.67
CA GLY A 374 19.42 -26.55 28.49
C GLY A 374 19.85 -27.22 27.19
N ALA A 375 18.90 -27.63 26.35
CA ALA A 375 19.20 -28.20 25.04
C ALA A 375 19.73 -27.11 24.08
N HIS A 376 21.00 -26.72 24.24
CA HIS A 376 21.70 -25.83 23.31
C HIS A 376 22.62 -26.68 22.43
N HIS A 377 22.50 -26.57 21.11
CA HIS A 377 23.30 -27.33 20.12
C HIS A 377 24.77 -26.87 20.04
N GLY A 378 25.24 -26.20 21.10
CA GLY A 378 26.57 -25.61 21.21
C GLY A 378 26.76 -24.33 20.40
N PHE A 379 25.72 -23.73 19.81
CA PHE A 379 25.81 -22.45 19.07
C PHE A 379 25.77 -21.27 20.05
N ILE A 380 26.54 -20.21 19.76
CA ILE A 380 26.50 -18.95 20.53
C ILE A 380 25.76 -17.89 19.74
N TYR A 381 25.13 -16.93 20.43
CA TYR A 381 24.58 -15.76 19.78
C TYR A 381 25.67 -15.00 19.00
N PRO A 382 25.42 -14.65 17.73
CA PRO A 382 26.43 -14.04 16.87
C PRO A 382 26.63 -12.54 17.19
N VAL A 383 25.70 -11.93 17.93
CA VAL A 383 25.77 -10.55 18.39
C VAL A 383 25.12 -10.45 19.76
N SER A 384 25.70 -9.64 20.65
CA SER A 384 25.13 -9.35 21.97
C SER A 384 24.07 -8.26 21.86
N ALA A 385 22.88 -8.61 21.35
CA ALA A 385 21.77 -7.70 21.13
C ALA A 385 20.42 -8.40 21.32
N PRO A 386 19.33 -7.66 21.64
CA PRO A 386 18.00 -8.25 21.76
C PRO A 386 17.47 -8.68 20.39
N ILE A 387 16.64 -9.72 20.40
CA ILE A 387 15.83 -10.10 19.23
C ILE A 387 14.76 -9.03 19.03
N THR A 388 14.80 -8.36 17.88
CA THR A 388 13.80 -7.36 17.49
C THR A 388 12.70 -7.95 16.64
N SER A 389 12.99 -9.00 15.87
CA SER A 389 11.99 -9.72 15.09
C SER A 389 12.28 -11.23 15.08
N PRO A 390 11.41 -12.09 15.65
CA PRO A 390 11.60 -13.53 15.61
C PRO A 390 11.28 -14.12 14.24
N TYR A 391 11.83 -15.29 13.94
CA TYR A 391 11.39 -16.12 12.81
C TYR A 391 9.91 -16.49 12.91
N GLY A 392 9.23 -16.51 11.77
CA GLY A 392 7.84 -16.99 11.67
C GLY A 392 6.94 -16.08 10.87
N MET A 393 5.67 -16.46 10.76
CA MET A 393 4.68 -15.65 10.06
C MET A 393 4.42 -14.38 10.87
N ARG A 394 4.57 -13.22 10.22
CA ARG A 394 4.27 -11.91 10.78
C ARG A 394 3.21 -11.20 9.94
N PHE A 395 2.33 -10.48 10.60
CA PHE A 395 1.32 -9.66 9.95
C PHE A 395 1.96 -8.37 9.41
N HIS A 396 1.83 -8.14 8.11
CA HIS A 396 2.36 -6.95 7.46
C HIS A 396 1.44 -5.76 7.72
N PRO A 397 1.86 -4.72 8.47
CA PRO A 397 0.95 -3.69 8.96
C PRO A 397 0.30 -2.86 7.84
N VAL A 398 0.99 -2.69 6.71
CA VAL A 398 0.49 -1.90 5.57
C VAL A 398 -0.46 -2.72 4.67
N LEU A 399 -0.21 -4.02 4.53
CA LEU A 399 -0.88 -4.88 3.55
C LEU A 399 -1.92 -5.79 4.19
N HIS A 400 -1.93 -5.86 5.53
CA HIS A 400 -2.79 -6.73 6.32
C HIS A 400 -2.71 -8.22 5.88
N VAL A 401 -1.52 -8.69 5.48
CA VAL A 401 -1.26 -10.09 5.09
C VAL A 401 -0.20 -10.73 5.97
N TRP A 402 -0.32 -12.04 6.21
CA TRP A 402 0.69 -12.83 6.91
C TRP A 402 1.85 -13.18 5.97
N LYS A 403 3.08 -12.86 6.37
CA LYS A 403 4.32 -13.05 5.60
C LYS A 403 5.39 -13.70 6.46
N LEU A 404 6.13 -14.68 5.92
CA LEU A 404 7.18 -15.38 6.66
C LEU A 404 8.39 -14.47 6.84
N HIS A 405 8.80 -14.25 8.08
CA HIS A 405 10.14 -13.82 8.43
C HIS A 405 11.05 -15.04 8.51
N ASP A 406 12.00 -15.13 7.58
CA ASP A 406 12.73 -16.37 7.30
C ASP A 406 14.10 -16.46 7.98
N GLY A 407 14.30 -15.59 8.97
CA GLY A 407 15.40 -15.56 9.91
C GLY A 407 14.97 -14.91 11.23
N THR A 408 15.93 -14.59 12.09
CA THR A 408 15.73 -13.86 13.34
C THR A 408 16.58 -12.60 13.30
N ASP A 409 15.96 -11.46 13.59
CA ASP A 409 16.62 -10.15 13.59
C ASP A 409 17.10 -9.79 14.99
N PHE A 410 18.36 -9.40 15.08
CA PHE A 410 18.98 -8.87 16.29
C PHE A 410 19.24 -7.37 16.11
N GLY A 411 18.60 -6.54 16.93
CA GLY A 411 18.71 -5.09 16.86
C GLY A 411 20.02 -4.60 17.45
N ALA A 412 21.00 -4.33 16.60
CA ALA A 412 22.34 -3.90 16.99
C ALA A 412 22.76 -2.65 16.20
N GLY A 413 23.51 -1.75 16.84
CA GLY A 413 24.03 -0.56 16.18
C GLY A 413 24.87 -0.89 14.94
N CYS A 414 24.84 -0.03 13.93
CA CYS A 414 25.74 -0.17 12.79
C CYS A 414 27.20 -0.18 13.26
N GLY A 415 27.99 -1.12 12.75
CA GLY A 415 29.38 -1.32 13.16
C GLY A 415 29.56 -2.29 14.34
N THR A 416 28.50 -2.78 15.00
CA THR A 416 28.64 -3.82 16.03
C THR A 416 29.25 -5.09 15.42
N ALA A 417 30.20 -5.71 16.13
CA ALA A 417 30.87 -6.92 15.66
C ALA A 417 29.91 -8.13 15.57
N ILE A 418 29.96 -8.82 14.43
CA ILE A 418 29.28 -10.09 14.18
C ILE A 418 30.28 -11.21 14.41
N HIS A 419 29.92 -12.20 15.22
CA HIS A 419 30.73 -13.36 15.55
C HIS A 419 30.18 -14.62 14.89
N ALA A 420 31.06 -15.57 14.52
CA ALA A 420 30.65 -16.88 14.05
C ALA A 420 29.95 -17.65 15.17
N ALA A 421 28.69 -18.03 14.94
CA ALA A 421 27.88 -18.72 15.94
C ALA A 421 28.41 -20.12 16.29
N TYR A 422 29.14 -20.75 15.35
CA TYR A 422 29.80 -22.03 15.54
C TYR A 422 31.03 -22.12 14.62
N SER A 423 31.96 -23.04 14.90
CA SER A 423 33.12 -23.27 14.05
C SER A 423 32.70 -23.81 12.69
N GLY A 424 33.39 -23.43 11.61
CA GLY A 424 33.02 -23.88 10.26
C GLY A 424 33.85 -23.23 9.16
N THR A 425 33.45 -23.46 7.92
CA THR A 425 34.11 -22.92 6.72
C THR A 425 33.19 -21.93 6.02
N VAL A 426 33.70 -20.76 5.68
CA VAL A 426 32.94 -19.76 4.89
C VAL A 426 32.65 -20.35 3.51
N SER A 427 31.39 -20.64 3.23
CA SER A 427 30.96 -21.29 1.99
C SER A 427 30.58 -20.28 0.91
N GLU A 428 29.97 -19.15 1.28
CA GLU A 428 29.56 -18.10 0.35
C GLU A 428 29.76 -16.71 0.97
N LYS A 429 30.16 -15.74 0.15
CA LYS A 429 30.21 -14.31 0.49
C LYS A 429 29.85 -13.49 -0.74
N TYR A 430 28.72 -12.80 -0.72
CA TYR A 430 28.22 -12.04 -1.88
C TYR A 430 27.22 -10.97 -1.46
N TYR A 431 26.88 -10.08 -2.39
CA TYR A 431 25.82 -9.10 -2.22
C TYR A 431 24.51 -9.60 -2.85
N ASN A 432 23.40 -9.43 -2.14
CA ASN A 432 22.05 -9.65 -2.61
C ASN A 432 21.22 -8.40 -2.29
N ALA A 433 20.31 -8.00 -3.18
CA ALA A 433 19.53 -6.78 -2.97
C ALA A 433 18.63 -6.82 -1.72
N GLY A 434 18.07 -7.99 -1.39
CA GLY A 434 17.30 -8.14 -0.16
C GLY A 434 18.20 -8.25 1.06
N TYR A 435 19.01 -9.30 1.10
CA TYR A 435 19.84 -9.63 2.26
C TYR A 435 21.09 -8.73 2.45
N GLY A 436 21.33 -7.79 1.56
CA GLY A 436 22.53 -6.94 1.56
C GLY A 436 23.82 -7.72 1.38
N ASN A 437 24.87 -7.27 2.07
CA ASN A 437 26.08 -8.07 2.20
C ASN A 437 25.76 -9.33 3.02
N ARG A 438 26.01 -10.48 2.42
CA ARG A 438 25.70 -11.79 2.99
C ARG A 438 26.94 -12.67 3.13
N LEU A 439 27.01 -13.40 4.24
CA LEU A 439 28.00 -14.43 4.51
C LEU A 439 27.29 -15.73 4.90
N MET A 440 27.74 -16.84 4.33
CA MET A 440 27.32 -18.19 4.70
C MET A 440 28.50 -18.95 5.32
N ILE A 441 28.25 -19.63 6.43
CA ILE A 441 29.23 -20.52 7.07
C ILE A 441 28.64 -21.92 7.13
N ASP A 442 29.32 -22.87 6.50
CA ASP A 442 29.02 -24.30 6.59
C ASP A 442 29.72 -24.88 7.83
N HIS A 443 28.94 -25.45 8.74
CA HIS A 443 29.41 -26.05 9.98
C HIS A 443 29.58 -27.58 9.86
N GLY A 444 29.33 -28.14 8.68
CA GLY A 444 29.35 -29.58 8.46
C GLY A 444 28.23 -30.27 9.25
N ARG A 445 28.53 -31.45 9.82
CA ARG A 445 27.57 -32.23 10.60
C ARG A 445 27.61 -31.83 12.08
N VAL A 446 26.52 -31.24 12.56
CA VAL A 446 26.26 -30.99 13.98
C VAL A 446 24.98 -31.72 14.37
N ASP A 447 25.05 -32.53 15.44
CA ASP A 447 23.93 -33.36 15.93
C ASP A 447 23.22 -34.18 14.83
N GLY A 448 24.02 -34.75 13.93
CA GLY A 448 23.55 -35.61 12.85
C GLY A 448 22.94 -34.88 11.64
N LYS A 449 22.85 -33.55 11.67
CA LYS A 449 22.32 -32.71 10.57
C LYS A 449 23.42 -31.86 9.96
N TYR A 450 23.32 -31.58 8.65
CA TYR A 450 24.15 -30.58 8.01
C TYR A 450 23.64 -29.19 8.36
N VAL A 451 24.49 -28.34 8.94
CA VAL A 451 24.09 -27.01 9.44
C VAL A 451 24.84 -25.91 8.70
N THR A 452 24.10 -24.93 8.20
CA THR A 452 24.68 -23.71 7.61
C THR A 452 24.05 -22.50 8.29
N THR A 453 24.86 -21.50 8.66
CA THR A 453 24.37 -20.21 9.16
C THR A 453 24.57 -19.11 8.11
N GLY A 454 23.58 -18.22 8.03
CA GLY A 454 23.61 -17.05 7.16
C GLY A 454 23.56 -15.77 7.99
N TYR A 455 24.47 -14.86 7.69
CA TYR A 455 24.56 -13.54 8.29
C TYR A 455 24.28 -12.53 7.18
N ASN A 456 23.46 -11.51 7.44
CA ASN A 456 22.96 -10.61 6.41
C ASN A 456 23.00 -9.14 6.89
N HIS A 457 22.74 -8.21 5.96
CA HIS A 457 22.71 -6.75 6.12
C HIS A 457 24.00 -6.09 6.62
N ALA A 458 25.12 -6.81 6.67
CA ALA A 458 26.38 -6.30 7.20
C ALA A 458 26.90 -5.07 6.43
N ILE A 459 27.66 -4.19 7.09
CA ILE A 459 28.43 -3.15 6.40
C ILE A 459 29.52 -3.83 5.55
N ARG A 460 30.19 -4.83 6.14
CA ARG A 460 31.24 -5.63 5.49
C ARG A 460 31.54 -6.89 6.31
N TYR A 461 32.15 -7.88 5.65
CA TYR A 461 32.77 -9.05 6.30
C TYR A 461 34.29 -8.97 6.24
N VAL A 462 34.96 -9.47 7.29
CA VAL A 462 36.43 -9.49 7.43
C VAL A 462 37.04 -10.86 7.12
N VAL A 463 36.23 -11.79 6.61
CA VAL A 463 36.64 -13.15 6.23
C VAL A 463 36.42 -13.42 4.75
N SER A 464 37.08 -14.45 4.21
CA SER A 464 37.05 -14.83 2.79
C SER A 464 36.43 -16.21 2.57
N VAL A 465 35.88 -16.45 1.37
CA VAL A 465 35.33 -17.76 0.99
C VAL A 465 36.43 -18.83 1.07
N GLY A 466 36.12 -20.00 1.64
CA GLY A 466 37.06 -21.08 1.92
C GLY A 466 37.82 -20.94 3.24
N GLN A 467 37.74 -19.79 3.93
CA GLN A 467 38.39 -19.60 5.22
C GLN A 467 37.67 -20.39 6.31
N HIS A 468 38.43 -21.13 7.11
CA HIS A 468 37.93 -21.75 8.34
C HIS A 468 37.87 -20.70 9.46
N VAL A 469 36.73 -20.62 10.16
CA VAL A 469 36.51 -19.72 11.30
C VAL A 469 36.19 -20.52 12.56
N ARG A 470 36.61 -19.99 13.71
CA ARG A 470 36.29 -20.56 15.02
C ARG A 470 35.01 -19.94 15.56
N GLN A 471 34.26 -20.70 16.35
CA GLN A 471 33.16 -20.13 17.15
C GLN A 471 33.64 -18.90 17.94
N GLY A 472 32.85 -17.83 17.93
CA GLY A 472 33.19 -16.57 18.60
C GLY A 472 34.20 -15.70 17.85
N GLN A 473 34.71 -16.13 16.70
CA GLN A 473 35.58 -15.29 15.87
C GLN A 473 34.76 -14.17 15.22
N VAL A 474 35.28 -12.94 15.24
CA VAL A 474 34.70 -11.82 14.49
C VAL A 474 34.76 -12.10 12.99
N ILE A 475 33.61 -12.08 12.34
CA ILE A 475 33.44 -12.37 10.90
C ILE A 475 33.00 -11.14 10.10
N GLY A 476 32.43 -10.12 10.75
CA GLY A 476 31.99 -8.90 10.07
C GLY A 476 31.40 -7.88 11.04
N TYR A 477 30.71 -6.88 10.49
CA TYR A 477 30.11 -5.80 11.26
C TYR A 477 28.67 -5.53 10.79
N VAL A 478 27.76 -5.39 11.75
CA VAL A 478 26.33 -5.10 11.56
C VAL A 478 26.15 -3.86 10.71
N GLY A 479 25.15 -3.87 9.84
CA GLY A 479 24.81 -2.75 8.97
C GLY A 479 23.33 -2.66 8.67
N THR A 480 23.03 -1.94 7.60
CA THR A 480 21.68 -1.78 7.04
C THR A 480 21.71 -1.94 5.51
N THR A 481 22.58 -2.82 5.00
CA THR A 481 22.70 -3.04 3.55
C THR A 481 21.56 -3.93 3.05
N GLY A 482 21.14 -3.72 1.80
CA GLY A 482 19.96 -4.39 1.25
C GLY A 482 18.67 -3.78 1.80
N TYR A 483 17.59 -4.55 1.85
CA TYR A 483 16.26 -4.11 2.23
C TYR A 483 16.04 -4.10 3.75
N SER A 484 16.85 -3.31 4.44
CA SER A 484 16.82 -3.18 5.89
C SER A 484 16.11 -1.88 6.33
N THR A 485 15.27 -1.96 7.37
CA THR A 485 14.59 -0.78 7.97
C THR A 485 15.45 -0.03 8.99
N GLY A 486 16.61 -0.57 9.37
CA GLY A 486 17.54 0.02 10.34
C GLY A 486 18.67 -0.96 10.68
N CYS A 487 19.71 -0.51 11.38
CA CYS A 487 20.86 -1.37 11.69
C CYS A 487 20.43 -2.63 12.48
N HIS A 488 20.68 -3.82 11.92
CA HIS A 488 20.39 -5.10 12.58
C HIS A 488 21.19 -6.24 11.93
N LEU A 489 21.27 -7.38 12.62
CA LEU A 489 21.71 -8.64 12.04
C LEU A 489 20.50 -9.53 11.78
N HIS A 490 20.24 -9.85 10.52
CA HIS A 490 19.31 -10.91 10.14
C HIS A 490 20.05 -12.25 10.07
N LEU A 491 19.77 -13.13 11.03
CA LEU A 491 20.38 -14.46 11.17
C LEU A 491 19.49 -15.53 10.56
N MET A 492 20.07 -16.43 9.79
CA MET A 492 19.34 -17.54 9.15
C MET A 492 20.05 -18.87 9.43
N VAL A 493 19.28 -19.96 9.51
CA VAL A 493 19.80 -21.32 9.69
C VAL A 493 19.18 -22.27 8.68
N TRP A 494 20.02 -23.09 8.04
CA TRP A 494 19.59 -24.23 7.23
C TRP A 494 20.00 -25.53 7.91
N LEU A 495 19.06 -26.47 8.00
CA LEU A 495 19.28 -27.86 8.42
C LEU A 495 19.01 -28.78 7.23
N ASN A 496 20.02 -29.54 6.80
CA ASN A 496 19.94 -30.43 5.63
C ASN A 496 19.39 -29.73 4.36
N GLY A 497 19.71 -28.43 4.20
CA GLY A 497 19.24 -27.59 3.10
C GLY A 497 17.86 -26.95 3.28
N GLY A 498 17.11 -27.31 4.33
CA GLY A 498 15.83 -26.67 4.69
C GLY A 498 16.01 -25.54 5.70
N MET A 499 15.37 -24.40 5.46
CA MET A 499 15.44 -23.25 6.37
C MET A 499 14.55 -23.45 7.60
N VAL A 500 15.07 -23.11 8.77
CA VAL A 500 14.37 -23.30 10.06
C VAL A 500 14.45 -22.05 10.91
N ASN A 501 13.65 -22.01 11.98
CA ASN A 501 13.78 -20.97 13.02
C ASN A 501 15.20 -21.02 13.62
N PRO A 502 16.02 -19.96 13.48
CA PRO A 502 17.35 -19.91 14.07
C PRO A 502 17.32 -20.19 15.57
N MET A 503 16.32 -19.68 16.29
CA MET A 503 16.19 -19.81 17.75
C MET A 503 15.91 -21.24 18.22
N SER A 504 15.63 -22.18 17.31
CA SER A 504 15.57 -23.60 17.66
C SER A 504 16.94 -24.26 17.81
N TRP A 505 18.03 -23.53 17.51
CA TRP A 505 19.39 -24.07 17.47
C TRP A 505 20.38 -23.38 18.44
N TYR A 506 19.98 -22.26 19.04
CA TYR A 506 20.82 -21.38 19.87
C TYR A 506 20.46 -21.47 21.35
#